data_AF-A0A7J0AKQ3-F1
#
_entry.id   AF-A0A7J0AKQ3-F1
#
_cell.length_a   1.000
_cell.length_b   1.000
_cell.length_c   1.000
_cell.angle_alpha   90.00
_cell.angle_beta   90.00
_cell.angle_gamma   90.00
#
_symmetry.space_group_name_H-M   'P 1'
#
loop_
_entity.id
_entity.type
_entity.pdbx_description
1 polymer ?
#
loop_
_entity_poly.entity_id
_entity_poly.type
_entity_poly.pdbx_seq_one_letter_code
_entity_poly.pdbx_strand_id
1 'polypeptide(L)'
;MDTNDSEERIPTHRELWNKCKKLLQQRLDKRKYQTLKDVESKSFDNTVLTLAVKDFRMVEKLFDMRRKDRGIYAVTLREVYGDDLKLMYEVETV
;
A
#
# COMPACT_ATOMS: atom_id res chain seq x y z
N MET A 1 5.78 -15.72 -38.50
CA MET A 1 6.35 -14.63 -37.69
C MET A 1 5.42 -14.46 -36.52
N ASP A 2 5.85 -14.93 -35.35
CA ASP A 2 5.08 -14.92 -34.12
C ASP A 2 4.81 -13.47 -33.67
N THR A 3 3.56 -13.03 -33.77
CA THR A 3 3.06 -11.83 -33.09
C THR A 3 3.00 -12.16 -31.61
N ASN A 4 4.12 -12.01 -30.92
CA ASN A 4 4.18 -12.07 -29.48
C ASN A 4 3.68 -10.71 -28.93
N ASP A 5 2.39 -10.47 -29.09
CA ASP A 5 1.66 -9.45 -28.34
C ASP A 5 1.71 -9.88 -26.87
N SER A 6 2.75 -9.43 -26.17
CA SER A 6 2.74 -9.45 -24.71
C SER A 6 1.71 -8.41 -24.29
N GLU A 7 0.44 -8.82 -24.22
CA GLU A 7 -0.60 -8.03 -23.56
C GLU A 7 -0.07 -7.68 -22.17
N GLU A 8 0.25 -6.40 -21.95
CA GLU A 8 0.63 -5.90 -20.64
C GLU A 8 -0.57 -6.05 -19.71
N ARG A 9 -0.61 -7.17 -19.00
CA ARG A 9 -1.64 -7.42 -17.98
C ARG A 9 -1.59 -6.30 -16.95
N ILE A 10 -2.69 -5.57 -16.81
CA ILE A 10 -2.83 -4.53 -15.79
C ILE A 10 -2.80 -5.21 -14.40
N PRO A 11 -1.87 -4.82 -13.52
CA PRO A 11 -1.78 -5.38 -12.18
C PRO A 11 -3.00 -5.02 -11.34
N THR A 12 -3.49 -5.96 -10.56
CA THR A 12 -4.58 -5.74 -9.61
C THR A 12 -4.13 -4.86 -8.44
N HIS A 13 -5.07 -4.19 -7.79
CA HIS A 13 -4.80 -3.40 -6.57
C HIS A 13 -4.09 -4.23 -5.47
N ARG A 14 -4.41 -5.53 -5.36
CA ARG A 14 -3.72 -6.45 -4.43
C ARG A 14 -2.26 -6.68 -4.81
N GLU A 15 -1.97 -6.84 -6.10
CA GLU A 15 -0.60 -7.01 -6.60
C GLU A 15 0.23 -5.74 -6.38
N LEU A 16 -0.35 -4.56 -6.67
CA LEU A 16 0.26 -3.26 -6.37
C LEU A 16 0.52 -3.09 -4.88
N TRP A 17 -0.44 -3.45 -4.02
CA TRP A 17 -0.26 -3.38 -2.58
C TRP A 17 0.82 -4.35 -2.08
N ASN A 18 0.90 -5.55 -2.62
CA ASN A 18 1.97 -6.49 -2.29
C ASN A 18 3.35 -5.97 -2.73
N LYS A 19 3.43 -5.27 -3.87
CA LYS A 19 4.65 -4.55 -4.29
C LYS A 19 5.01 -3.45 -3.29
N CYS A 20 4.05 -2.65 -2.83
CA CYS A 20 4.26 -1.68 -1.76
C CYS A 20 4.80 -2.33 -0.49
N LYS A 21 4.17 -3.42 -0.02
CA LYS A 21 4.61 -4.13 1.19
C LYS A 21 6.05 -4.63 1.07
N LYS A 22 6.46 -5.17 -0.08
CA LYS A 22 7.86 -5.58 -0.32
C LYS A 22 8.84 -4.40 -0.21
N LEU A 23 8.51 -3.25 -0.79
CA LEU A 23 9.36 -2.05 -0.71
C LEU A 23 9.40 -1.49 0.72
N LEU A 24 8.26 -1.43 1.41
CA LEU A 24 8.18 -0.97 2.80
C LEU A 24 8.96 -1.90 3.74
N GLN A 25 8.98 -3.21 3.48
CA GLN A 25 9.79 -4.17 4.25
C GLN A 25 11.29 -3.88 4.16
N GLN A 26 11.77 -3.36 3.03
CA GLN A 26 13.18 -3.01 2.83
C GLN A 26 13.54 -1.65 3.46
N ARG A 27 12.56 -0.76 3.59
CA ARG A 27 12.77 0.64 4.00
C ARG A 27 12.45 0.91 5.47
N LEU A 28 11.57 0.11 6.08
CA LEU A 28 11.13 0.27 7.47
C LEU A 28 11.82 -0.72 8.41
N ASP A 29 11.95 -0.32 9.67
CA ASP A 29 12.38 -1.23 10.73
C ASP A 29 11.39 -2.40 10.88
N LYS A 30 11.90 -3.60 11.20
CA LYS A 30 11.10 -4.84 11.33
C LYS A 30 9.84 -4.67 12.18
N ARG A 31 9.91 -3.95 13.31
CA ARG A 31 8.76 -3.71 14.20
C ARG A 31 7.66 -2.88 13.53
N LYS A 32 8.04 -1.88 12.74
CA LYS A 32 7.10 -1.01 11.99
C LYS A 32 6.52 -1.74 10.79
N TYR A 33 7.31 -2.58 10.12
CA TYR A 33 6.77 -3.44 9.07
C TYR A 33 5.78 -4.47 9.62
N GLN A 34 6.01 -4.99 10.83
CA GLN A 34 5.09 -5.96 11.42
C GLN A 34 3.67 -5.41 11.60
N THR A 35 3.51 -4.10 11.85
CA THR A 35 2.19 -3.46 11.94
C THR A 35 1.49 -3.31 10.60
N LEU A 36 2.18 -3.54 9.48
CA LEU A 36 1.60 -3.55 8.14
C LEU A 36 1.14 -4.91 7.65
N LYS A 37 1.57 -5.98 8.33
CA LYS A 37 1.37 -7.35 7.83
C LYS A 37 -0.11 -7.66 7.59
N ASP A 38 -0.96 -7.18 8.49
CA ASP A 38 -2.41 -7.36 8.47
C ASP A 38 -3.17 -6.26 7.71
N VAL A 39 -2.46 -5.35 7.05
CA VAL A 39 -3.08 -4.33 6.19
C VAL A 39 -3.22 -4.89 4.78
N GLU A 40 -4.45 -4.84 4.27
CA GLU A 40 -4.79 -5.35 2.95
C GLU A 40 -5.36 -4.24 2.07
N SER A 41 -5.23 -4.40 0.75
CA SER A 41 -5.89 -3.48 -0.19
C SER A 41 -7.28 -4.02 -0.50
N LYS A 42 -8.29 -3.20 -0.24
CA LYS A 42 -9.70 -3.50 -0.50
C LYS A 42 -10.09 -3.12 -1.93
N SER A 43 -9.68 -1.94 -2.39
CA SER A 43 -9.90 -1.46 -3.75
C SER A 43 -8.88 -0.39 -4.15
N PHE A 44 -8.78 -0.11 -5.45
CA PHE A 44 -8.05 1.04 -5.99
C PHE A 44 -8.79 1.59 -7.20
N ASP A 45 -9.54 2.68 -7.02
CA ASP A 45 -10.42 3.27 -8.02
C ASP A 45 -10.22 4.78 -8.08
N ASN A 46 -10.15 5.36 -9.28
CA ASN A 46 -9.99 6.82 -9.48
C ASN A 46 -8.89 7.44 -8.59
N THR A 47 -7.72 6.81 -8.55
CA THR A 47 -6.56 7.17 -7.72
C THR A 47 -6.77 7.09 -6.20
N VAL A 48 -7.88 6.50 -5.73
CA VAL A 48 -8.14 6.25 -4.31
C VAL A 48 -7.81 4.80 -3.96
N LEU A 49 -6.78 4.59 -3.14
CA LEU A 49 -6.46 3.29 -2.55
C LEU A 49 -7.17 3.15 -1.21
N THR A 50 -8.06 2.17 -1.10
CA THR A 50 -8.73 1.82 0.15
C THR A 50 -8.02 0.64 0.79
N LEU A 51 -7.52 0.84 2.01
CA LEU A 51 -6.87 -0.19 2.81
C LEU A 51 -7.81 -0.71 3.91
N ALA A 52 -7.94 -2.03 3.99
CA ALA A 52 -8.58 -2.70 5.11
C ALA A 52 -7.58 -2.86 6.26
N VAL A 53 -8.00 -2.48 7.46
CA VAL A 53 -7.23 -2.60 8.70
C VAL A 53 -8.08 -3.28 9.77
N LYS A 54 -7.46 -4.13 10.59
CA LYS A 54 -8.16 -4.90 11.63
C LYS A 54 -8.47 -4.12 12.91
N ASP A 55 -7.75 -3.03 13.16
CA ASP A 55 -7.88 -2.23 14.38
C ASP A 55 -7.62 -0.76 14.04
N PHE A 56 -8.50 0.13 14.50
CA PHE A 56 -8.35 1.58 14.35
C PHE A 56 -7.02 2.09 14.93
N ARG A 57 -6.50 1.46 15.99
CA ARG A 57 -5.18 1.79 16.56
C ARG A 57 -4.03 1.56 15.57
N MET A 58 -4.22 0.72 14.54
CA MET A 58 -3.24 0.57 13.47
C MET A 58 -3.22 1.81 12.57
N VAL A 59 -4.38 2.42 12.32
CA VAL A 59 -4.50 3.68 11.58
C VAL A 59 -3.70 4.76 12.30
N GLU A 60 -3.92 4.90 13.62
CA GLU A 60 -3.14 5.83 14.44
C GLU A 60 -1.64 5.54 14.35
N LYS A 61 -1.20 4.29 14.47
CA LYS A 61 0.23 3.93 14.33
C LYS A 61 0.81 4.24 12.94
N LEU A 62 0.00 4.17 11.89
CA LEU A 62 0.38 4.57 10.53
C LEU A 62 0.52 6.09 10.41
N PHE A 63 -0.32 6.86 11.10
CA PHE A 63 -0.29 8.33 11.10
C PHE A 63 0.73 8.92 12.08
N ASP A 64 0.95 8.27 13.22
CA ASP A 64 1.86 8.65 14.31
C ASP A 64 3.31 8.21 14.02
N MET A 65 3.54 7.66 12.83
CA MET A 65 4.88 7.46 12.31
C MET A 65 5.65 8.78 12.28
N ARG A 66 6.88 8.76 12.80
CA ARG A 66 7.78 9.92 12.75
C ARG A 66 7.82 10.47 11.32
N ARG A 67 8.04 11.78 11.17
CA ARG A 67 8.08 12.48 9.88
C ARG A 67 8.88 11.76 8.79
N LYS A 68 9.99 11.10 9.15
CA LYS A 68 10.81 10.27 8.25
C LYS A 68 10.06 9.05 7.71
N ASP A 69 9.40 8.29 8.59
CA ASP A 69 8.68 7.07 8.23
C ASP A 69 7.44 7.40 7.38
N ARG A 70 6.74 8.50 7.69
CA ARG A 70 5.64 9.02 6.84
C ARG A 70 6.13 9.35 5.43
N GLY A 71 7.33 9.92 5.30
CA GLY A 71 7.97 10.17 4.01
C GLY A 71 8.26 8.88 3.23
N ILE A 72 8.78 7.85 3.91
CA ILE A 72 9.02 6.52 3.31
C ILE A 72 7.72 5.93 2.76
N TYR A 73 6.61 6.02 3.50
CA TYR A 73 5.30 5.57 3.04
C TYR A 73 4.83 6.33 1.80
N ALA A 74 4.82 7.66 1.86
CA ALA A 74 4.34 8.49 0.76
C ALA A 74 5.13 8.25 -0.53
N VAL A 75 6.46 8.17 -0.44
CA VAL A 75 7.35 7.88 -1.57
C VAL A 75 7.09 6.48 -2.13
N THR A 76 6.96 5.48 -1.26
CA THR A 76 6.73 4.10 -1.71
C THR A 76 5.37 3.93 -2.39
N LEU A 77 4.33 4.57 -1.87
CA LEU A 77 3.01 4.58 -2.48
C LEU A 77 3.02 5.26 -3.84
N ARG A 78 3.69 6.40 -3.95
CA ARG A 78 3.88 7.13 -5.22
C ARG A 78 4.64 6.32 -6.27
N GLU A 79 5.70 5.62 -5.88
CA GLU A 79 6.46 4.75 -6.79
C GLU A 79 5.63 3.61 -7.37
N VAL A 80 4.57 3.19 -6.68
CA VAL A 80 3.74 2.04 -7.09
C VAL A 80 2.44 2.47 -7.75
N TYR A 81 1.79 3.52 -7.25
CA TYR A 81 0.46 3.96 -7.69
C TYR A 81 0.46 5.29 -8.47
N GLY A 82 1.57 6.04 -8.47
CA GLY A 82 1.68 7.35 -9.13
C GLY A 82 1.45 8.55 -8.20
N ASP A 83 1.57 9.75 -8.77
CA ASP A 83 1.65 11.02 -8.03
C ASP A 83 0.31 11.50 -7.41
N ASP A 84 -0.84 11.02 -7.90
CA ASP A 84 -2.18 11.50 -7.52
C ASP A 84 -2.95 10.56 -6.56
N LEU A 85 -2.23 9.69 -5.85
CA LEU A 85 -2.85 8.74 -4.92
C LEU A 85 -3.49 9.44 -3.71
N LYS A 86 -4.76 9.11 -3.47
CA LYS A 86 -5.45 9.34 -2.19
C LYS A 86 -5.53 8.03 -1.42
N LEU A 87 -5.35 8.09 -0.11
CA LEU A 87 -5.36 6.92 0.76
C LEU A 87 -6.58 6.98 1.68
N MET A 88 -7.40 5.93 1.63
CA MET A 88 -8.55 5.71 2.51
C MET A 88 -8.32 4.44 3.34
N TYR A 89 -8.93 4.41 4.53
CA TYR A 89 -8.86 3.27 5.43
C TYR A 89 -10.26 2.86 5.85
N GLU A 90 -10.49 1.56 5.86
CA GLU A 90 -11.70 0.97 6.41
C GLU A 90 -11.31 0.02 7.53
N VAL A 91 -11.86 0.25 8.72
CA VAL A 91 -11.67 -0.64 9.85
C VAL A 91 -12.64 -1.80 9.70
N GLU A 92 -12.12 -3.00 9.51
CA GLU A 92 -12.93 -4.21 9.55
C GLU A 92 -13.25 -4.50 11.02
N THR A 93 -14.39 -3.99 11.49
CA THR A 93 -15.00 -4.48 12.72
C THR A 93 -15.45 -5.91 12.47
N VAL A 94 -14.73 -6.87 13.07
CA VAL A 94 -15.11 -8.28 13.13
C VAL A 94 -16.52 -8.41 13.68
#